data_AF-A0A098LJT3-F1
#
_entry.id   AF-A0A098LJT3-F1
#
_cell.length_a   1.000
_cell.length_b   1.000
_cell.length_c   1.000
_cell.angle_alpha   90.00
_cell.angle_beta   90.00
_cell.angle_gamma   90.00
#
_symmetry.space_group_name_H-M   'P 1'
#
loop_
_entity.id
_entity.type
_entity.pdbx_description
1 polymer ?
#
loop_
_entity_poly.entity_id
_entity_poly.type
_entity_poly.pdbx_seq_one_letter_code
_entity_poly.pdbx_strand_id
1 'polypeptide(L)' 'MQTLGVILMVVGFIMGVFGGMFLAIPAVVTDEKGGLSQEKMIKVSVLIFVGSVMILIGQYLFAGLNH' A
#
# COMPACT_ATOMS: atom_id res chain seq x y z
N MET A 1 -22.42 -6.32 -1.60
CA MET A 1 -21.17 -5.97 -2.32
C MET A 1 -20.46 -4.73 -1.74
N GLN A 2 -21.16 -3.79 -1.09
CA GLN A 2 -20.54 -2.66 -0.38
C GLN A 2 -19.52 -3.04 0.70
N THR A 3 -19.84 -4.03 1.55
CA THR A 3 -18.91 -4.54 2.58
C THR A 3 -17.59 -5.00 1.97
N LEU A 4 -17.64 -5.56 0.75
CA LEU A 4 -16.47 -6.04 0.01
C LEU A 4 -15.60 -4.86 -0.47
N GLY A 5 -16.23 -3.78 -0.94
CA GLY A 5 -15.55 -2.51 -1.25
C GLY A 5 -14.90 -1.88 -0.01
N VAL A 6 -15.58 -1.90 1.14
CA VAL A 6 -15.02 -1.42 2.42
C VAL A 6 -13.82 -2.25 2.87
N ILE A 7 -13.91 -3.59 2.78
CA ILE A 7 -12.78 -4.47 3.12
C ILE A 7 -11.57 -4.17 2.22
N LEU A 8 -11.77 -4.01 0.91
CA LEU A 8 -10.71 -3.66 -0.04
C LEU A 8 -10.06 -2.31 0.28
N MET A 9 -10.87 -1.30 0.65
CA MET A 9 -10.35 0.00 1.08
C MET A 9 -9.52 -0.09 2.36
N VAL A 10 -10.00 -0.82 3.37
CA VAL A 10 -9.29 -0.99 4.65
C VAL A 10 -7.98 -1.76 4.46
N VAL A 11 -7.99 -2.86 3.69
CA VAL A 11 -6.79 -3.64 3.40
C VAL A 11 -5.77 -2.81 2.62
N GLY A 12 -6.21 -2.10 1.58
CA GLY A 12 -5.32 -1.22 0.81
C GLY A 12 -4.76 -0.07 1.64
N PHE A 13 -5.55 0.49 2.56
CA PHE A 13 -5.10 1.52 3.50
C PHE A 13 -4.04 1.00 4.47
N ILE A 14 -4.27 -0.18 5.08
CA ILE A 14 -3.29 -0.84 5.95
C ILE A 14 -1.99 -1.07 5.18
N MET A 15 -2.05 -1.68 3.99
CA MET A 15 -0.84 -1.92 3.18
C MET A 15 -0.09 -0.63 2.82
N GLY A 16 -0.81 0.46 2.50
CA GLY A 16 -0.21 1.76 2.22
C GLY A 16 0.48 2.38 3.44
N VAL A 17 -0.17 2.36 4.61
CA VAL A 17 0.38 2.89 5.86
C VAL A 17 1.60 2.09 6.31
N PHE A 18 1.50 0.76 6.34
CA PHE A 18 2.63 -0.09 6.72
C PHE A 18 3.77 0.01 5.71
N GLY A 19 3.49 0.02 4.40
CA GLY A 19 4.50 0.28 3.37
C GLY A 19 5.21 1.62 3.57
N GLY A 20 4.46 2.70 3.83
CA GLY A 20 5.04 4.01 4.12
C GLY A 20 5.92 4.02 5.38
N MET A 21 5.50 3.34 6.44
CA MET A 21 6.32 3.18 7.65
C MET A 21 7.62 2.43 7.38
N PHE A 22 7.62 1.41 6.51
CA PHE A 22 8.85 0.70 6.13
C PHE A 22 9.84 1.58 5.36
N LEU A 23 9.37 2.53 4.55
CA LEU A 23 10.25 3.52 3.91
C LEU A 23 10.85 4.52 4.92
N ALA A 24 10.12 4.81 6.00
CA ALA A 24 10.59 5.72 7.04
C ALA A 24 11.63 5.11 7.98
N ILE A 25 11.85 3.79 7.95
CA ILE A 25 12.81 3.09 8.79
C ILE A 25 14.12 2.89 8.02
N PRO A 26 15.20 3.62 8.34
CA PRO A 26 16.48 3.47 7.65
C PRO A 26 16.99 2.03 7.69
N ALA A 27 16.82 1.32 8.81
CA ALA A 27 17.25 -0.08 8.93
C ALA A 27 16.62 -1.03 7.88
N VAL A 28 15.46 -0.68 7.32
CA VAL A 28 14.77 -1.50 6.31
C VAL A 28 15.21 -1.12 4.90
N VAL A 29 15.44 0.16 4.64
CA VAL A 29 15.80 0.68 3.30
C VAL A 29 17.31 0.73 3.06
N THR A 30 18.11 0.65 4.13
CA THR A 30 19.57 0.69 4.04
C THR A 30 20.12 -0.71 3.77
N ASP A 31 21.11 -0.77 2.89
CA ASP A 31 21.90 -1.95 2.58
C ASP A 31 22.96 -2.19 3.67
N GLU A 32 23.58 -3.37 3.70
CA GLU A 32 24.62 -3.76 4.68
C GLU A 32 25.84 -2.83 4.65
N LYS A 33 25.96 -2.01 3.60
CA LYS A 33 27.02 -1.00 3.40
C LYS A 33 26.62 0.43 3.77
N GLY A 34 25.43 0.66 4.35
CA GLY A 34 24.97 1.99 4.75
C GLY A 34 24.38 2.84 3.62
N GLY A 35 24.27 2.30 2.39
CA GLY A 35 23.63 2.97 1.26
C GLY A 35 22.14 2.66 1.15
N LEU A 36 21.35 3.55 0.56
CA LEU A 36 19.95 3.27 0.23
C LEU A 36 19.89 2.14 -0.81
N SER A 37 19.28 1.02 -0.45
CA SER A 37 19.06 -0.11 -1.36
C SER A 37 17.89 0.22 -2.28
N GLN A 38 18.20 0.57 -3.54
CA GLN A 38 17.17 0.82 -4.56
C GLN A 38 16.17 -0.34 -4.66
N GLU A 39 16.65 -1.59 -4.56
CA GLU A 39 15.79 -2.77 -4.69
C GLU A 39 14.76 -2.85 -3.55
N LYS A 40 15.16 -2.62 -2.30
CA LYS A 40 14.25 -2.63 -1.15
C LYS A 40 13.26 -1.47 -1.23
N MET A 41 13.74 -0.30 -1.65
CA MET A 41 12.92 0.89 -1.81
C MET A 41 11.84 0.69 -2.90
N ILE A 42 12.21 0.10 -4.04
CA ILE A 42 11.28 -0.26 -5.13
C ILE A 42 10.24 -1.28 -4.64
N LYS A 43 10.66 -2.33 -3.92
CA LYS A 43 9.73 -3.35 -3.39
C LYS A 43 8.66 -2.73 -2.49
N VAL A 44 9.05 -1.81 -1.62
CA VAL A 44 8.11 -1.13 -0.73
C VAL A 44 7.23 -0.14 -1.50
N SER A 45 7.77 0.59 -2.47
CA SER A 45 6.98 1.45 -3.36
C SER A 45 5.93 0.68 -4.16
N VAL A 46 6.26 -0.52 -4.66
CA VAL A 46 5.31 -1.40 -5.36
C VAL A 46 4.20 -1.86 -4.42
N LEU A 47 4.53 -2.18 -3.16
CA LEU A 47 3.53 -2.54 -2.15
C LEU A 47 2.53 -1.41 -1.91
N ILE A 48 3.01 -0.17 -1.79
CA ILE A 48 2.18 1.03 -1.62
C ILE A 48 1.31 1.24 -2.87
N PHE A 49 1.88 1.07 -4.07
CA PHE A 49 1.15 1.20 -5.33
C PHE A 49 -0.02 0.21 -5.44
N VAL A 50 0.23 -1.07 -5.13
CA VAL A 50 -0.81 -2.10 -5.11
C VAL A 50 -1.90 -1.78 -4.09
N GLY A 51 -1.52 -1.35 -2.87
CA GLY A 51 -2.48 -0.92 -1.86
C GLY A 51 -3.35 0.26 -2.33
N SER A 52 -2.76 1.20 -3.06
CA SER A 52 -3.47 2.35 -3.65
C SER A 52 -4.51 1.91 -4.68
N VAL A 53 -4.16 0.97 -5.57
CA VAL A 53 -5.09 0.40 -6.56
C VAL A 53 -6.25 -0.33 -5.87
N MET A 54 -5.98 -1.08 -4.80
CA MET A 54 -7.04 -1.76 -4.03
C MET A 54 -8.01 -0.77 -3.38
N ILE A 55 -7.54 0.39 -2.91
CA ILE A 55 -8.41 1.46 -2.40
C ILE A 55 -9.31 2.00 -3.51
N LEU A 56 -8.74 2.31 -4.69
CA LEU A 56 -9.51 2.84 -5.83
C LEU A 56 -10.59 1.84 -6.30
N ILE A 57 -10.25 0.55 -6.38
CA ILE A 57 -11.21 -0.51 -6.70
C ILE A 57 -12.26 -0.63 -5.60
N GLY A 58 -11.86 -0.60 -4.33
CA GLY A 58 -12.77 -0.65 -3.20
C GLY A 58 -13.76 0.52 -3.18
N GLN A 59 -13.29 1.73 -3.50
CA GLN A 59 -14.10 2.93 -3.65
C GLN A 59 -15.09 2.79 -4.81
N TYR A 60 -14.63 2.30 -5.97
CA TYR A 60 -15.49 2.07 -7.12
C TYR A 60 -16.61 1.06 -6.82
N LEU A 61 -16.29 -0.05 -6.14
CA LEU A 61 -17.28 -1.05 -5.73
C LEU A 61 -18.22 -0.54 -4.64
N PHE A 62 -17.75 0.34 -3.74
CA PHE A 62 -18.60 0.92 -2.71
C PHE A 62 -19.57 1.97 -3.26
N ALA A 63 -19.09 2.84 -4.15
CA ALA A 63 -19.88 3.93 -4.74
C ALA A 63 -20.77 3.45 -5.90
N GLY A 64 -20.27 2.57 -6.76
CA GLY A 64 -20.97 2.09 -7.96
C GLY A 64 -22.11 1.09 -7.69
N LEU A 65 -22.13 0.47 -6.51
CA LEU A 65 -23.22 -0.44 -6.08
C LEU A 65 -24.25 0.24 -5.17
N ASN A 66 -24.15 1.56 -5.00
CA ASN A 66 -25.09 2.40 -4.23
C ASN A 66 -26.11 3.12 -5.14
N HIS A 67 -26.14 2.75 -6.43
CA HIS A 67 -27.01 3.33 -7.45
C HIS A 67 -27.99 2.30 -8.01
#